data_AF-W5N2Y8-F1
#
_entry.id   AF-W5N2Y8-F1
#
_cell.length_a   1.000
_cell.length_b   1.000
_cell.length_c   1.000
_cell.angle_alpha   90.00
_cell.angle_beta   90.00
_cell.angle_gamma   90.00
#
_symmetry.space_group_name_H-M   'P 1'
#
loop_
_entity.id
_entity.type
_entity.pdbx_description
1 polymer ?
#
loop_
_entity_poly.entity_id
_entity_poly.type
_entity_poly.pdbx_seq_one_letter_code
_entity_poly.pdbx_strand_id
1 'polypeptide(L)'
;MHSYFSRCNSIRVDSGYWVLYEKPNYMGYQYILNRGEYPDYQRWMGYNDCIRSCRMIPHYRGNYRMRIYERADFGGQMIEFMDDCPNVYDRFHYRDIYSCNMMEGYWIFYEHPNYRGRQYFLRPGEYRRYTDWGGMSPTIGSFRRMMDFY
;
A
#
# COMPACT_ATOMS: atom_id res chain seq x y z
N MET A 1 -6.92 16.20 23.03
CA MET A 1 -5.79 15.71 22.21
C MET A 1 -5.51 16.80 21.17
N HIS A 2 -4.46 17.59 21.36
CA HIS A 2 -4.16 18.71 20.47
C HIS A 2 -3.52 18.19 19.17
N SER A 3 -4.06 18.60 18.03
CA SER A 3 -3.43 18.34 16.73
C SER A 3 -2.23 19.25 16.58
N TYR A 4 -1.03 18.70 16.36
CA TYR A 4 0.20 19.48 16.18
C TYR A 4 0.16 20.37 14.93
N PHE A 5 -0.60 19.98 13.92
CA PHE A 5 -0.89 20.76 12.72
C PHE A 5 -2.28 20.38 12.19
N SER A 6 -2.94 21.30 11.48
CA SER A 6 -4.25 21.07 10.86
C SER A 6 -4.16 20.55 9.42
N ARG A 7 -3.01 20.77 8.77
CA ARG A 7 -2.70 20.45 7.37
C ARG A 7 -1.20 20.18 7.21
N CYS A 8 -0.83 19.39 6.21
CA CYS A 8 0.55 19.08 5.84
C CYS A 8 0.68 19.18 4.31
N ASN A 9 1.43 20.17 3.85
CA ASN A 9 1.61 20.44 2.41
C ASN A 9 3.00 20.08 1.90
N SER A 10 3.96 19.80 2.77
CA SER A 10 5.30 19.37 2.37
C SER A 10 5.88 18.40 3.40
N ILE A 11 6.65 17.40 2.95
CA ILE A 11 7.27 16.39 3.81
C ILE A 11 8.70 16.14 3.36
N ARG A 12 9.62 16.00 4.31
CA ARG A 12 10.95 15.44 4.08
C ARG A 12 11.05 14.13 4.85
N VAL A 13 11.42 13.05 4.16
CA VAL A 13 11.73 11.76 4.77
C VAL A 13 13.22 11.56 4.70
N ASP A 14 13.88 11.59 5.86
CA ASP A 14 15.34 11.46 5.96
C ASP A 14 15.80 10.01 5.72
N SER A 15 15.03 9.03 6.20
CA SER A 15 15.35 7.61 6.08
C SER A 15 14.13 6.71 6.23
N GLY A 16 14.24 5.50 5.65
CA GLY A 16 13.24 4.46 5.77
C GLY A 16 11.94 4.76 5.04
N TYR A 17 10.96 3.91 5.27
CA TYR A 17 9.62 4.10 4.75
C TYR A 17 8.64 4.55 5.82
N TRP A 18 7.71 5.40 5.40
CA TRP A 18 6.62 5.90 6.21
C TRP A 18 5.29 5.65 5.53
N VAL A 19 4.30 5.21 6.31
CA VAL A 19 2.90 5.18 5.89
C VAL A 19 2.18 6.31 6.60
N LEU A 20 1.67 7.26 5.83
CA LEU A 20 0.88 8.38 6.30
C LEU A 20 -0.61 8.08 6.12
N TYR A 21 -1.43 8.61 7.01
CA TYR A 21 -2.86 8.37 7.00
C TYR A 21 -3.63 9.69 7.10
N GLU A 22 -4.67 9.79 6.29
CA GLU A 22 -5.56 10.95 6.23
C GLU A 22 -6.29 11.21 7.56
N LYS A 23 -6.67 10.15 8.26
CA LYS A 23 -7.44 10.21 9.51
C LYS A 23 -6.58 9.77 10.71
N PRO A 24 -7.00 10.12 11.94
CA PRO A 24 -6.37 9.60 13.16
C PRO A 24 -6.45 8.07 13.21
N ASN A 25 -5.66 7.44 14.07
CA ASN A 25 -5.69 6.00 14.34
C ASN A 25 -5.47 5.12 13.10
N TYR A 26 -4.66 5.60 12.14
CA TYR A 26 -4.21 4.83 10.98
C TYR A 26 -5.36 4.44 10.04
N MET A 27 -6.27 5.39 9.82
CA MET A 27 -7.47 5.24 9.00
C MET A 27 -7.49 6.23 7.82
N GLY A 28 -8.41 6.01 6.89
CA GLY A 28 -8.56 6.85 5.70
C GLY A 28 -7.53 6.51 4.62
N TYR A 29 -7.30 7.46 3.70
CA TYR A 29 -6.31 7.25 2.64
C TYR A 29 -4.90 7.06 3.21
N GLN A 30 -4.18 6.10 2.60
CA GLN A 30 -2.80 5.78 2.95
C GLN A 30 -1.87 6.34 1.88
N TYR A 31 -0.75 6.93 2.31
CA TYR A 31 0.30 7.43 1.43
C TYR A 31 1.63 6.84 1.86
N ILE A 32 2.29 6.11 0.97
CA ILE A 32 3.56 5.43 1.27
C ILE A 32 4.71 6.27 0.72
N LEU A 33 5.56 6.76 1.61
CA LEU A 33 6.72 7.59 1.28
C LEU A 33 8.00 6.82 1.60
N ASN A 34 8.96 6.87 0.68
CA ASN A 34 10.35 6.54 0.94
C ASN A 34 11.17 7.82 1.17
N ARG A 35 12.46 7.65 1.48
CA ARG A 35 13.42 8.76 1.57
C ARG A 35 13.27 9.73 0.39
N GLY A 36 13.17 11.01 0.70
CA GLY A 36 13.02 12.05 -0.30
C GLY A 36 12.41 13.35 0.22
N GLU A 37 12.40 14.35 -0.65
CA GLU A 37 11.75 15.63 -0.43
C GLU A 37 10.48 15.71 -1.26
N TYR A 38 9.37 16.01 -0.59
CA TYR A 38 8.05 16.13 -1.16
C TYR A 38 7.54 17.55 -0.93
N PRO A 39 7.80 18.48 -1.87
CA PRO A 39 7.49 19.91 -1.69
C PRO A 39 5.99 20.23 -1.68
N ASP A 40 5.16 19.35 -2.24
CA ASP A 40 3.71 19.48 -2.33
C ASP A 40 3.02 18.12 -2.14
N TYR A 41 1.73 18.12 -1.79
CA TYR A 41 1.01 16.88 -1.52
C TYR A 41 0.80 16.01 -2.77
N GLN A 42 0.84 16.59 -3.98
CA GLN A 42 0.74 15.81 -5.20
C GLN A 42 1.98 14.91 -5.38
N ARG A 43 3.15 15.29 -4.83
CA ARG A 43 4.39 14.48 -4.90
C ARG A 43 4.33 13.16 -4.14
N TRP A 44 3.48 13.04 -3.11
CA TRP A 44 3.22 11.76 -2.44
C TRP A 44 1.90 11.11 -2.87
N MET A 45 1.30 11.56 -3.98
CA MET A 45 -0.01 11.13 -4.47
C MET A 45 -1.15 11.43 -3.48
N GLY A 46 -1.03 12.54 -2.75
CA GLY A 46 -2.08 13.06 -1.87
C GLY A 46 -3.34 13.45 -2.64
N TYR A 47 -4.50 12.99 -2.16
CA TYR A 47 -5.80 13.53 -2.63
C TYR A 47 -6.13 14.87 -1.96
N ASN A 48 -5.53 15.13 -0.80
CA ASN A 48 -5.64 16.35 -0.01
C ASN A 48 -4.38 16.52 0.86
N ASP A 49 -4.34 17.60 1.63
CA ASP A 49 -3.25 17.96 2.54
C ASP A 49 -3.51 17.51 4.00
N CYS A 50 -4.49 16.63 4.23
CA CYS A 50 -4.80 16.14 5.57
C CYS A 50 -3.96 14.91 5.88
N ILE A 51 -3.01 15.04 6.82
CA ILE A 51 -2.29 13.93 7.43
C ILE A 51 -2.54 13.99 8.95
N ARG A 52 -3.09 12.93 9.54
CA ARG A 52 -3.50 12.91 10.95
C ARG A 52 -2.93 11.75 11.76
N SER A 53 -2.29 10.78 11.11
CA SER A 53 -1.44 9.80 11.77
C SER A 53 -0.40 9.25 10.81
N CYS A 54 0.69 8.70 11.34
CA CYS A 54 1.76 8.12 10.53
C CYS A 54 2.44 6.96 11.27
N ARG A 55 3.08 6.06 10.51
CA ARG A 55 3.90 4.96 11.05
C ARG A 55 5.19 4.84 10.25
N MET A 56 6.30 4.74 10.96
CA MET A 56 7.55 4.26 10.38
C MET A 56 7.45 2.75 10.20
N ILE A 57 7.86 2.25 9.03
CA ILE A 57 7.90 0.82 8.74
C ILE A 57 9.32 0.32 8.98
N PRO A 58 9.50 -0.75 9.78
CA PRO A 58 10.82 -1.34 10.01
C PRO A 58 11.47 -1.76 8.68
N HIS A 59 12.79 -1.68 8.60
CA HIS A 59 13.50 -2.21 7.44
C HIS A 59 13.32 -3.72 7.34
N TYR A 60 13.14 -4.20 6.11
CA TYR A 60 13.03 -5.62 5.80
C TYR A 60 14.07 -5.99 4.74
N ARG A 61 14.91 -7.00 5.04
CA ARG A 61 16.02 -7.45 4.19
C ARG A 61 15.86 -8.92 3.73
N GLY A 62 14.64 -9.42 3.72
CA GLY A 62 14.34 -10.79 3.31
C GLY A 62 13.80 -10.89 1.88
N ASN A 63 13.29 -12.08 1.57
CA ASN A 63 12.59 -12.35 0.32
C ASN A 63 11.20 -11.71 0.31
N TYR A 64 10.63 -11.53 -0.87
CA TYR A 64 9.26 -11.04 -1.03
C TYR A 64 8.44 -12.15 -1.65
N ARG A 65 7.32 -12.49 -1.00
CA ARG A 65 6.40 -13.49 -1.51
C ARG A 65 4.98 -13.20 -1.05
N MET A 66 4.06 -13.24 -2.00
CA MET A 66 2.64 -13.13 -1.72
C MET A 66 1.80 -14.01 -2.63
N ARG A 67 0.59 -14.34 -2.18
CA ARG A 67 -0.43 -15.01 -2.98
C ARG A 67 -1.66 -14.13 -3.06
N ILE A 68 -2.23 -14.00 -4.25
CA ILE A 68 -3.49 -13.28 -4.47
C ILE A 68 -4.55 -14.25 -5.00
N TYR A 69 -5.81 -13.97 -4.70
CA TYR A 69 -6.93 -14.88 -4.95
C TYR A 69 -8.12 -14.15 -5.58
N GLU A 70 -8.78 -14.84 -6.51
CA GLU A 70 -9.95 -14.37 -7.25
C GLU A 70 -11.18 -14.21 -6.34
N ARG A 71 -11.27 -14.98 -5.24
CA ARG A 71 -12.41 -14.91 -4.31
C ARG A 71 -11.96 -14.62 -2.89
N ALA A 72 -12.94 -14.27 -2.05
CA ALA A 72 -12.73 -14.11 -0.62
C ALA A 72 -12.31 -15.44 0.02
N ASP A 73 -11.78 -15.37 1.25
CA ASP A 73 -11.41 -16.54 2.06
C ASP A 73 -10.47 -17.52 1.32
N PHE A 74 -9.56 -16.99 0.51
CA PHE A 74 -8.54 -17.72 -0.28
C PHE A 74 -9.13 -18.69 -1.31
N GLY A 75 -10.34 -18.41 -1.80
CA GLY A 75 -11.00 -19.20 -2.84
C GLY A 75 -10.69 -18.74 -4.27
N GLY A 76 -11.08 -19.58 -5.24
CA GLY A 76 -10.96 -19.28 -6.67
C GLY A 76 -9.54 -19.44 -7.20
N GLN A 77 -9.27 -18.83 -8.35
CA GLN A 77 -7.92 -18.87 -8.94
C GLN A 77 -6.90 -18.15 -8.04
N MET A 78 -5.70 -18.75 -7.93
CA MET A 78 -4.59 -18.24 -7.14
C MET A 78 -3.35 -18.08 -8.02
N ILE A 79 -2.59 -17.02 -7.78
CA ILE A 79 -1.25 -16.84 -8.33
C ILE A 79 -0.31 -16.33 -7.23
N GLU A 80 0.95 -16.78 -7.28
CA GLU A 80 2.02 -16.36 -6.39
C GLU A 80 2.92 -15.33 -7.09
N PHE A 81 3.33 -14.30 -6.36
CA PHE A 81 4.22 -13.25 -6.84
C PHE A 81 5.41 -13.05 -5.91
N MET A 82 6.57 -12.84 -6.51
CA MET A 82 7.83 -12.46 -5.83
C MET A 82 8.39 -11.12 -6.35
N ASP A 83 7.74 -10.54 -7.36
CA ASP A 83 8.17 -9.34 -8.06
C ASP A 83 7.06 -8.30 -8.16
N ASP A 84 7.44 -7.09 -8.56
CA ASP A 84 6.52 -5.99 -8.79
C ASP A 84 5.63 -6.29 -10.02
N CYS A 85 4.40 -5.81 -10.00
CA CYS A 85 3.44 -6.00 -11.08
C CYS A 85 2.79 -4.67 -11.45
N PRO A 86 3.18 -4.03 -12.57
CA PRO A 86 2.60 -2.77 -13.01
C PRO A 86 1.19 -2.92 -13.56
N ASN A 87 0.75 -4.12 -13.91
CA ASN A 87 -0.61 -4.39 -14.37
C ASN A 87 -1.06 -5.80 -13.96
N VAL A 88 -1.96 -5.86 -12.99
CA VAL A 88 -2.49 -7.14 -12.46
C VAL A 88 -3.21 -7.94 -13.54
N TYR A 89 -3.96 -7.28 -14.43
CA TYR A 89 -4.75 -7.96 -15.45
C TYR A 89 -3.88 -8.76 -16.43
N ASP A 90 -2.67 -8.28 -16.73
CA ASP A 90 -1.77 -8.95 -17.67
C ASP A 90 -1.22 -10.27 -17.12
N ARG A 91 -1.12 -10.40 -15.78
CA ARG A 91 -0.54 -11.59 -15.12
C ARG A 91 -1.56 -12.48 -14.43
N PHE A 92 -2.64 -11.90 -13.93
CA PHE A 92 -3.68 -12.61 -13.19
C PHE A 92 -4.96 -12.81 -14.00
N HIS A 93 -5.16 -12.06 -15.10
CA HIS A 93 -6.37 -12.07 -15.94
C HIS A 93 -7.67 -11.67 -15.24
N TYR A 94 -7.60 -11.26 -13.97
CA TYR A 94 -8.66 -10.61 -13.21
C TYR A 94 -8.26 -9.19 -12.84
N ARG A 95 -9.25 -8.31 -12.70
CA ARG A 95 -9.05 -6.92 -12.25
C ARG A 95 -9.21 -6.77 -10.73
N ASP A 96 -9.84 -7.76 -10.11
CA ASP A 96 -10.21 -7.74 -8.70
C ASP A 96 -9.46 -8.82 -7.93
N ILE A 97 -8.93 -8.43 -6.77
CA ILE A 97 -8.28 -9.31 -5.80
C ILE A 97 -9.15 -9.28 -4.56
N TYR A 98 -9.77 -10.41 -4.23
CA TYR A 98 -10.72 -10.47 -3.12
C TYR A 98 -10.06 -10.93 -1.82
N SER A 99 -9.00 -11.72 -1.88
CA SER A 99 -8.20 -12.09 -0.71
C SER A 99 -6.72 -12.27 -1.09
N CYS A 100 -5.83 -12.15 -0.12
CA CYS A 100 -4.40 -12.35 -0.32
C CYS A 100 -3.69 -12.85 0.95
N ASN A 101 -2.58 -13.53 0.76
CA ASN A 101 -1.67 -13.92 1.83
C ASN A 101 -0.31 -13.28 1.57
N MET A 102 0.05 -12.32 2.41
CA MET A 102 1.37 -11.69 2.41
C MET A 102 2.30 -12.59 3.22
N MET A 103 3.06 -13.43 2.52
CA MET A 103 3.89 -14.42 3.19
C MET A 103 5.18 -13.77 3.71
N GLU A 104 5.79 -12.93 2.87
CA GLU A 104 7.09 -12.33 3.14
C GLU A 104 7.15 -10.91 2.58
N GLY A 105 7.88 -10.04 3.30
CA GLY A 105 8.07 -8.64 2.95
C GLY A 105 6.87 -7.73 3.15
N TYR A 106 7.07 -6.47 2.81
CA TYR A 106 6.05 -5.42 2.84
C TYR A 106 5.63 -5.07 1.41
N TRP A 107 4.33 -5.01 1.16
CA TRP A 107 3.78 -4.78 -0.17
C TRP A 107 2.91 -3.54 -0.21
N ILE A 108 2.85 -2.92 -1.38
CA ILE A 108 1.95 -1.80 -1.65
C ILE A 108 1.03 -2.21 -2.79
N PHE A 109 -0.28 -2.22 -2.52
CA PHE A 109 -1.30 -2.34 -3.55
C PHE A 109 -1.73 -0.96 -4.04
N TYR A 110 -2.06 -0.88 -5.32
CA TYR A 110 -2.55 0.31 -6.00
C TYR A 110 -3.86 0.01 -6.71
N GLU A 111 -4.84 0.89 -6.57
CA GLU A 111 -6.14 0.79 -7.23
C GLU A 111 -6.03 0.75 -8.76
N HIS A 112 -5.06 1.47 -9.34
CA HIS A 112 -4.88 1.56 -10.79
C HIS A 112 -3.57 0.91 -11.26
N PRO A 113 -3.48 0.55 -12.55
CA PRO A 113 -2.21 0.14 -13.15
C PRO A 113 -1.13 1.21 -13.03
N ASN A 114 0.13 0.79 -13.18
CA ASN A 114 1.32 1.62 -13.15
C ASN A 114 1.52 2.40 -11.85
N TYR A 115 1.16 1.79 -10.72
CA TYR A 115 1.38 2.29 -9.36
C TYR A 115 0.67 3.63 -9.08
N ARG A 116 -0.61 3.71 -9.48
CA ARG A 116 -1.45 4.92 -9.38
C ARG A 116 -2.72 4.69 -8.58
N GLY A 117 -3.37 5.79 -8.20
CA GLY A 117 -4.63 5.76 -7.46
C GLY A 117 -4.40 5.51 -5.97
N ARG A 118 -5.43 5.00 -5.29
CA ARG A 118 -5.35 4.71 -3.85
C ARG A 118 -4.31 3.66 -3.56
N GLN A 119 -3.58 3.86 -2.47
CA GLN A 119 -2.53 2.96 -2.02
C GLN A 119 -2.98 2.21 -0.76
N TYR A 120 -2.54 0.96 -0.63
CA TYR A 120 -2.78 0.14 0.55
C TYR A 120 -1.47 -0.51 0.97
N PHE A 121 -1.07 -0.30 2.22
CA PHE A 121 0.09 -0.97 2.82
C PHE A 121 -0.31 -2.33 3.37
N LEU A 122 0.41 -3.39 2.97
CA LEU A 122 0.19 -4.74 3.45
C LEU A 122 1.46 -5.28 4.11
N ARG A 123 1.29 -5.81 5.32
CA ARG A 123 2.32 -6.47 6.12
C ARG A 123 2.14 -7.99 6.03
N PRO A 124 3.13 -8.79 6.43
CA PRO A 124 2.96 -10.23 6.47
C PRO A 124 1.70 -10.63 7.26
N GLY A 125 0.89 -11.50 6.67
CA GLY A 125 -0.39 -11.91 7.24
C GLY A 125 -1.43 -12.34 6.20
N GLU A 126 -2.51 -12.90 6.74
CA GLU A 126 -3.70 -13.34 6.01
C GLU A 126 -4.72 -12.20 5.90
N TYR A 127 -5.18 -11.94 4.67
CA TYR A 127 -6.24 -10.98 4.37
C TYR A 127 -7.34 -11.68 3.60
N ARG A 128 -8.45 -12.01 4.28
CA ARG A 128 -9.52 -12.86 3.73
C ARG A 128 -10.52 -12.08 2.88
N ARG A 129 -10.51 -10.76 2.98
CA ARG A 129 -11.38 -9.85 2.23
C ARG A 129 -10.69 -8.51 2.00
N TYR A 130 -11.13 -7.77 0.98
CA TYR A 130 -10.51 -6.49 0.63
C TYR A 130 -10.61 -5.40 1.71
N THR A 131 -11.58 -5.52 2.62
CA THR A 131 -11.70 -4.61 3.77
C THR A 131 -10.57 -4.81 4.79
N ASP A 132 -9.90 -5.98 4.82
CA ASP A 132 -8.83 -6.28 5.78
C ASP A 132 -7.58 -5.43 5.53
N TRP A 133 -7.34 -5.01 4.28
CA TRP A 133 -6.29 -4.04 3.92
C TRP A 133 -6.79 -2.59 3.79
N GLY A 134 -8.05 -2.34 4.17
CA GLY A 134 -8.67 -1.02 4.12
C GLY A 134 -9.22 -0.63 2.75
N GLY A 135 -9.38 -1.58 1.83
CA GLY A 135 -10.02 -1.36 0.53
C GLY A 135 -11.52 -1.05 0.65
N MET A 136 -12.02 -0.17 -0.21
CA MET A 136 -13.46 0.05 -0.41
C MET A 136 -14.05 -0.81 -1.53
N SER A 137 -13.19 -1.39 -2.36
CA SER A 137 -13.49 -2.32 -3.45
C SER A 137 -12.34 -3.33 -3.56
N PRO A 138 -12.55 -4.48 -4.23
CA PRO A 138 -11.50 -5.47 -4.47
C PRO A 138 -10.55 -5.08 -5.62
N THR A 139 -10.78 -3.96 -6.31
CA THR A 139 -10.03 -3.59 -7.52
C THR A 139 -8.60 -3.19 -7.19
N ILE A 140 -7.64 -3.97 -7.68
CA ILE A 140 -6.21 -3.71 -7.58
C ILE A 140 -5.60 -3.76 -8.97
N GLY A 141 -5.13 -2.62 -9.47
CA GLY A 141 -4.56 -2.51 -10.81
C GLY A 141 -3.06 -2.79 -10.87
N SER A 142 -2.33 -2.58 -9.77
CA SER A 142 -0.89 -2.86 -9.67
C SER A 142 -0.42 -3.05 -8.24
N PHE A 143 0.77 -3.61 -8.06
CA PHE A 143 1.41 -3.72 -6.75
C PHE A 143 2.93 -3.74 -6.86
N ARG A 144 3.61 -3.33 -5.79
CA ARG A 144 5.07 -3.41 -5.71
C ARG A 144 5.56 -3.75 -4.31
N ARG A 145 6.76 -4.31 -4.25
CA ARG A 145 7.54 -4.53 -3.05
C ARG A 145 8.01 -3.19 -2.50
N MET A 146 8.01 -3.07 -1.19
CA MET A 146 8.52 -1.92 -0.47
C MET A 146 10.00 -2.17 -0.15
N MET A 147 10.85 -1.99 -1.17
CA MET A 147 12.29 -2.23 -1.09
C MET A 147 13.03 -0.93 -0.76
N ASP A 148 13.74 -0.89 0.36
CA ASP A 148 14.67 0.21 0.65
C ASP A 148 16.02 -0.14 0.02
N PHE A 149 16.50 0.72 -0.88
CA PHE A 149 17.73 0.47 -1.65
C PHE A 149 19.00 0.93 -0.92
N TYR A 150 18.92 1.25 0.37
CA TYR A 150 20.01 1.87 1.14
C TYR A 150 20.18 1.25 2.53
#